data_AF-A0A973W8K6-F1
#
_entry.id   AF-A0A973W8K6-F1
#
_cell.length_a   1.000
_cell.length_b   1.000
_cell.length_c   1.000
_cell.angle_alpha   90.00
_cell.angle_beta   90.00
_cell.angle_gamma   90.00
#
_symmetry.space_group_name_H-M   'P 1'
#
loop_
_entity.id
_entity.type
_entity.pdbx_description
1 polymer ?
#
loop_
_entity_poly.entity_id
_entity_poly.type
_entity_poly.pdbx_seq_one_letter_code
_entity_poly.pdbx_strand_id
1 'polypeptide(L)'
;MGGLVISGGRVVDPASGMDAIGDVAVVDGRIAAVGTGLGGAERQIDATGLVVAPGFIDLHAHGQTIPADRMQAFDGVTTSLDLEAGVLPVASWYKRQAEKGRVLNYGAAANWAFARIGAMTGSNSESSLESFGAAMRDRRWIENVATEGEVGGILERLANGLNEGGIGIGILNAYAPGAGVQELTAVCQLAADHAVPTFTHVAYMSRIDPESAAEAYIRLIGYAGATGAHMHICHFNSSSKTDIERCVALIAKAQAQGLPITVEAYPYGTGSTVLAATFFSDPKFEERNGLGYDSVQRVTDGHRFGSREELLAAQAEEPSTLVLWHVLDIENNQHHRDLLDMAVLYPGGAIASDAMPWTLSDGRPYTGDAWPLPDDATSHPRSAGCFTRFIREWVRERQKVSLLEGIRKCALIPAEILSASTPAMRAKGRLQAGADADVVVFDFETLSDRATFSAMNRPAEGVRHLVVSGQPLINDGVLDVAARPGRPVRRPVAGG
;
A
#
# COMPACT_ATOMS: atom_id res chain seq x y z
N MET A 1 -32.10 -3.84 -13.71
CA MET A 1 -31.18 -3.20 -12.74
C MET A 1 -30.66 -1.95 -13.40
N GLY A 2 -30.62 -0.85 -12.66
CA GLY A 2 -30.44 0.49 -13.22
C GLY A 2 -29.04 0.75 -13.75
N GLY A 3 -28.95 1.32 -14.95
CA GLY A 3 -27.70 1.89 -15.47
C GLY A 3 -27.37 3.23 -14.79
N LEU A 4 -26.09 3.59 -14.83
CA LEU A 4 -25.55 4.89 -14.41
C LEU A 4 -24.83 5.53 -15.59
N VAL A 5 -25.00 6.84 -15.79
CA VAL A 5 -24.17 7.62 -16.71
C VAL A 5 -23.49 8.75 -15.93
N ILE A 6 -22.18 8.87 -16.09
CA ILE A 6 -21.38 10.01 -15.63
C ILE A 6 -21.14 10.87 -16.86
N SER A 7 -21.68 12.09 -16.92
CA SER A 7 -21.71 12.90 -18.15
C SER A 7 -20.92 14.20 -18.06
N GLY A 8 -20.35 14.64 -19.19
CA GLY A 8 -19.79 15.99 -19.36
C GLY A 8 -18.46 16.27 -18.67
N GLY A 9 -17.82 15.27 -18.06
CA GLY A 9 -16.54 15.42 -17.38
C GLY A 9 -15.34 15.29 -18.31
N ARG A 10 -14.16 15.71 -17.83
CA ARG A 10 -12.87 15.42 -18.47
C ARG A 10 -12.48 13.98 -18.16
N VAL A 11 -12.77 13.07 -19.08
CA VAL A 11 -12.45 11.64 -18.96
C VAL A 11 -10.97 11.43 -19.24
N VAL A 12 -10.26 10.90 -18.25
CA VAL A 12 -8.82 10.60 -18.30
C VAL A 12 -8.61 9.11 -18.14
N ASP A 13 -8.26 8.41 -19.23
CA ASP A 13 -7.97 6.97 -19.24
C ASP A 13 -6.52 6.71 -19.69
N PRO A 14 -5.59 6.41 -18.76
CA PRO A 14 -4.20 6.16 -19.12
C PRO A 14 -4.00 4.94 -20.01
N ALA A 15 -4.94 3.98 -20.01
CA ALA A 15 -4.81 2.76 -20.80
C ALA A 15 -5.09 2.97 -22.29
N SER A 16 -5.99 3.90 -22.64
CA SER A 16 -6.24 4.31 -24.03
C SER A 16 -5.49 5.60 -24.43
N GLY A 17 -4.94 6.33 -23.45
CA GLY A 17 -4.36 7.66 -23.65
C GLY A 17 -5.42 8.76 -23.78
N MET A 18 -6.68 8.49 -23.46
CA MET A 18 -7.77 9.46 -23.54
C MET A 18 -7.61 10.54 -22.47
N ASP A 19 -7.77 11.79 -22.91
CA ASP A 19 -7.90 12.98 -22.07
C ASP A 19 -8.81 13.97 -22.80
N ALA A 20 -10.12 13.83 -22.61
CA ALA A 20 -11.12 14.57 -23.37
C ALA A 20 -12.44 14.72 -22.61
N ILE A 21 -13.26 15.69 -23.00
CA ILE A 21 -14.62 15.82 -22.48
C ILE A 21 -15.49 14.67 -23.00
N GLY A 22 -16.20 14.00 -22.10
CA GLY A 22 -17.09 12.90 -22.47
C GLY A 22 -17.89 12.33 -21.30
N ASP A 23 -18.48 11.18 -21.57
CA ASP A 23 -19.39 10.45 -20.71
C ASP A 23 -18.88 9.01 -20.50
N VAL A 24 -19.22 8.43 -19.36
CA VAL A 24 -18.96 7.04 -19.00
C VAL A 24 -20.29 6.38 -18.63
N ALA A 25 -20.71 5.38 -19.39
CA ALA A 25 -21.91 4.58 -19.12
C ALA A 25 -21.53 3.31 -18.35
N VAL A 26 -22.30 3.01 -17.31
CA VAL A 26 -22.11 1.88 -16.41
C VAL A 26 -23.37 1.03 -16.39
N VAL A 27 -23.21 -0.27 -16.59
CA VAL A 27 -24.28 -1.29 -16.53
C VAL A 27 -23.77 -2.49 -15.77
N ASP A 28 -24.54 -2.97 -14.79
CA ASP A 28 -24.25 -4.19 -14.02
C ASP A 28 -22.82 -4.27 -13.46
N GLY A 29 -22.32 -3.16 -12.90
CA GLY A 29 -20.99 -3.10 -12.29
C GLY A 29 -19.84 -2.95 -13.28
N ARG A 30 -20.12 -2.79 -14.58
CA ARG A 30 -19.14 -2.70 -15.65
C ARG A 30 -19.28 -1.41 -16.42
N ILE A 31 -18.18 -0.92 -16.96
CA ILE A 31 -18.20 0.15 -17.96
C ILE A 31 -18.76 -0.45 -19.25
N ALA A 32 -19.88 0.08 -19.71
CA ALA A 32 -20.55 -0.34 -20.93
C ALA A 32 -20.00 0.42 -22.15
N ALA A 33 -19.77 1.73 -22.00
CA ALA A 33 -19.25 2.58 -23.06
C ALA A 33 -18.58 3.83 -22.49
N VAL A 34 -17.65 4.40 -23.26
CA VAL A 34 -17.04 5.71 -23.04
C VAL A 34 -17.16 6.49 -24.36
N GLY A 35 -17.63 7.73 -24.31
CA GLY A 35 -17.94 8.49 -25.53
C GLY A 35 -18.61 9.81 -25.22
N THR A 36 -19.49 10.28 -26.10
CA THR A 36 -20.29 11.51 -25.89
C THR A 36 -21.76 11.22 -26.19
N GLY A 37 -22.65 11.90 -25.47
CA GLY A 37 -24.09 11.74 -25.65
C GLY A 37 -24.64 10.38 -25.20
N LEU A 38 -24.02 9.75 -24.18
CA LEU A 38 -24.41 8.41 -23.70
C LEU A 38 -25.66 8.38 -22.81
N GLY A 39 -26.44 9.47 -22.75
CA GLY A 39 -27.56 9.66 -21.80
C GLY A 39 -28.68 8.61 -21.85
N GLY A 40 -29.66 8.75 -20.95
CA GLY A 40 -30.83 7.85 -20.87
C GLY A 40 -30.76 6.76 -19.80
N ALA A 41 -29.89 6.91 -18.80
CA ALA A 41 -29.80 6.01 -17.64
C ALA A 41 -30.72 6.44 -16.48
N GLU A 42 -31.06 5.47 -15.62
CA GLU A 42 -31.87 5.68 -14.40
C GLU A 42 -31.17 6.62 -13.42
N ARG A 43 -29.84 6.50 -13.31
CA ARG A 43 -28.99 7.37 -12.50
C ARG A 43 -28.08 8.18 -13.39
N GLN A 44 -27.90 9.46 -13.06
CA GLN A 44 -27.02 10.37 -13.77
C GLN A 44 -26.16 11.15 -12.78
N ILE A 45 -24.87 11.26 -13.09
CA ILE A 45 -23.91 12.11 -12.39
C ILE A 45 -23.45 13.16 -13.41
N ASP A 46 -23.72 14.44 -13.12
CA ASP A 46 -23.16 15.54 -13.90
C ASP A 46 -21.73 15.80 -13.43
N ALA A 47 -20.76 15.50 -14.28
CA ALA A 47 -19.34 15.69 -14.04
C ALA A 47 -18.78 16.93 -14.76
N THR A 48 -19.63 17.85 -15.20
CA THR A 48 -19.19 19.08 -15.87
C THR A 48 -18.18 19.85 -15.01
N GLY A 49 -17.01 20.15 -15.59
CA GLY A 49 -15.91 20.83 -14.88
C GLY A 49 -15.09 19.93 -13.95
N LEU A 50 -15.42 18.64 -13.85
CA LEU A 50 -14.71 17.65 -13.03
C LEU A 50 -13.88 16.70 -13.90
N VAL A 51 -12.90 16.05 -13.29
CA VAL A 51 -12.13 14.94 -13.88
C VAL A 51 -12.85 13.64 -13.57
N VAL A 52 -12.96 12.76 -14.58
CA VAL A 52 -13.46 11.39 -14.46
C VAL A 52 -12.32 10.44 -14.79
N ALA A 53 -11.89 9.64 -13.81
CA ALA A 53 -10.74 8.74 -13.95
C ALA A 53 -11.07 7.33 -13.42
N PRO A 54 -10.32 6.28 -13.79
CA PRO A 54 -10.38 5.02 -13.07
C PRO A 54 -10.11 5.27 -11.58
N GLY A 55 -10.87 4.60 -10.72
CA GLY A 55 -10.65 4.66 -9.28
C GLY A 55 -9.24 4.20 -8.91
N PHE A 56 -8.64 4.85 -7.89
CA PHE A 56 -7.26 4.57 -7.52
C PHE A 56 -7.14 3.20 -6.85
N ILE A 57 -5.99 2.56 -7.06
CA ILE A 57 -5.67 1.24 -6.56
C ILE A 57 -4.47 1.37 -5.64
N ASP A 58 -4.71 1.14 -4.36
CA ASP A 58 -3.67 1.13 -3.35
C ASP A 58 -3.18 -0.31 -3.14
N LEU A 59 -1.94 -0.56 -3.56
CA LEU A 59 -1.27 -1.84 -3.38
C LEU A 59 -0.87 -2.10 -1.92
N HIS A 60 -0.79 -1.04 -1.11
CA HIS A 60 -0.14 -1.10 0.18
C HIS A 60 -0.94 -0.34 1.23
N ALA A 61 -1.87 -1.04 1.89
CA ALA A 61 -2.67 -0.49 2.97
C ALA A 61 -2.90 -1.55 4.05
N HIS A 62 -2.30 -1.34 5.22
CA HIS A 62 -2.48 -2.21 6.40
C HIS A 62 -3.79 -1.92 7.15
N GLY A 63 -4.40 -0.76 6.89
CA GLY A 63 -5.73 -0.40 7.37
C GLY A 63 -6.86 -1.14 6.63
N GLN A 64 -7.03 -2.44 6.83
CA GLN A 64 -8.06 -3.25 6.17
C GLN A 64 -9.41 -3.25 6.91
N THR A 65 -10.00 -2.06 7.14
CA THR A 65 -11.23 -1.87 7.93
C THR A 65 -12.21 -0.89 7.27
N ILE A 66 -13.50 -0.94 7.64
CA ILE A 66 -14.53 0.01 7.16
C ILE A 66 -14.13 1.49 7.36
N PRO A 67 -13.71 1.94 8.55
CA PRO A 67 -13.32 3.34 8.72
C PRO A 67 -12.10 3.74 7.87
N ALA A 68 -11.10 2.84 7.73
CA ALA A 68 -9.96 3.09 6.86
C ALA A 68 -10.36 3.19 5.39
N ASP A 69 -11.20 2.26 4.92
CA ASP A 69 -11.78 2.30 3.57
C ASP A 69 -12.48 3.64 3.30
N ARG A 70 -13.24 4.17 4.26
CA ARG A 70 -13.94 5.45 4.10
C ARG A 70 -12.98 6.62 3.99
N MET A 71 -11.89 6.63 4.76
CA MET A 71 -10.84 7.63 4.62
C MET A 71 -10.18 7.56 3.24
N GLN A 72 -9.84 6.35 2.79
CA GLN A 72 -9.26 6.12 1.46
C GLN A 72 -10.25 6.44 0.32
N ALA A 73 -11.56 6.30 0.54
CA ALA A 73 -12.58 6.70 -0.44
C ALA A 73 -12.52 8.20 -0.74
N PHE A 74 -12.33 9.04 0.29
CA PHE A 74 -12.08 10.48 0.09
C PHE A 74 -10.71 10.77 -0.52
N ASP A 75 -9.77 9.82 -0.44
CA ASP A 75 -8.50 9.86 -1.15
C ASP A 75 -8.60 9.31 -2.60
N GLY A 76 -9.80 9.01 -3.09
CA GLY A 76 -10.06 8.56 -4.47
C GLY A 76 -9.84 7.05 -4.72
N VAL A 77 -9.55 6.28 -3.67
CA VAL A 77 -9.26 4.85 -3.74
C VAL A 77 -10.56 4.05 -3.88
N THR A 78 -10.59 3.12 -4.83
CA THR A 78 -11.68 2.13 -5.00
C THR A 78 -11.24 0.70 -4.67
N THR A 79 -9.94 0.45 -4.64
CA THR A 79 -9.34 -0.86 -4.34
C THR A 79 -8.18 -0.68 -3.35
N SER A 80 -8.28 -1.29 -2.18
CA SER A 80 -7.30 -1.22 -1.10
C SER A 80 -6.77 -2.61 -0.77
N LEU A 81 -5.46 -2.83 -0.94
CA LEU A 81 -4.82 -4.14 -0.82
C LEU A 81 -3.75 -4.12 0.27
N ASP A 82 -3.58 -5.24 0.97
CA ASP A 82 -2.46 -5.43 1.92
C ASP A 82 -1.48 -6.46 1.33
N LEU A 83 -0.47 -5.96 0.62
CA LEU A 83 0.45 -6.82 -0.14
C LEU A 83 1.82 -6.99 0.53
N GLU A 84 2.33 -6.00 1.24
CA GLU A 84 3.64 -6.08 1.91
C GLU A 84 3.60 -6.97 3.16
N ALA A 85 2.66 -6.71 4.07
CA ALA A 85 2.46 -7.59 5.22
C ALA A 85 1.67 -8.82 4.78
N GLY A 86 0.51 -8.59 4.16
CA GLY A 86 -0.41 -9.66 3.80
C GLY A 86 -1.01 -10.36 5.02
N VAL A 87 -1.67 -11.49 4.79
CA VAL A 87 -2.43 -12.20 5.81
C VAL A 87 -2.17 -13.70 5.82
N LEU A 88 -2.34 -14.33 6.99
CA LEU A 88 -2.43 -15.78 7.15
C LEU A 88 -3.33 -16.14 8.35
N PRO A 89 -4.22 -17.15 8.22
CA PRO A 89 -4.63 -17.84 6.99
C PRO A 89 -5.44 -16.94 6.04
N VAL A 90 -5.21 -17.07 4.74
CA VAL A 90 -5.81 -16.19 3.72
C VAL A 90 -7.31 -16.45 3.56
N ALA A 91 -7.73 -17.72 3.57
CA ALA A 91 -9.14 -18.07 3.45
C ALA A 91 -9.98 -17.53 4.62
N SER A 92 -9.44 -17.64 5.85
CA SER A 92 -10.08 -17.14 7.08
C SER A 92 -10.28 -15.63 7.01
N TRP A 93 -9.26 -14.90 6.53
CA TRP A 93 -9.35 -13.45 6.32
C TRP A 93 -10.42 -13.07 5.28
N TYR A 94 -10.39 -13.64 4.06
CA TYR A 94 -11.40 -13.32 3.04
C TYR A 94 -12.82 -13.62 3.51
N LYS A 95 -13.03 -14.71 4.24
CA LYS A 95 -14.33 -15.06 4.82
C LYS A 95 -14.83 -13.97 5.77
N ARG A 96 -14.00 -13.52 6.71
CA ARG A 96 -14.38 -12.44 7.65
C ARG A 96 -14.66 -11.12 6.95
N GLN A 97 -13.84 -10.76 5.96
CA GLN A 97 -14.06 -9.54 5.18
C GLN A 97 -15.39 -9.59 4.40
N ALA A 98 -15.74 -10.76 3.85
CA ALA A 98 -17.01 -10.97 3.17
C ALA A 98 -18.21 -10.92 4.12
N GLU A 99 -18.11 -11.53 5.30
CA GLU A 99 -19.16 -11.50 6.33
C GLU A 99 -19.44 -10.08 6.84
N LYS A 100 -18.39 -9.27 7.01
CA LYS A 100 -18.50 -7.86 7.43
C LYS A 100 -19.01 -6.95 6.30
N GLY A 101 -18.73 -7.32 5.04
CA GLY A 101 -18.84 -6.43 3.89
C GLY A 101 -17.79 -5.32 3.92
N ARG A 102 -17.35 -4.86 2.75
CA ARG A 102 -16.32 -3.82 2.61
C ARG A 102 -16.80 -2.65 1.78
N VAL A 103 -16.23 -1.48 2.08
CA VAL A 103 -16.55 -0.24 1.39
C VAL A 103 -15.79 -0.16 0.07
N LEU A 104 -14.52 -0.59 0.07
CA LEU A 104 -13.66 -0.66 -1.11
C LEU A 104 -13.41 -2.12 -1.52
N ASN A 105 -12.98 -2.34 -2.78
CA ASN A 105 -12.47 -3.65 -3.19
C ASN A 105 -11.24 -4.01 -2.36
N TYR A 106 -11.09 -5.30 -2.00
CA TYR A 106 -10.11 -5.72 -0.99
C TYR A 106 -9.41 -7.02 -1.38
N GLY A 107 -8.14 -7.16 -0.99
CA GLY A 107 -7.34 -8.35 -1.24
C GLY A 107 -6.03 -8.31 -0.47
N ALA A 108 -5.35 -9.45 -0.37
CA ALA A 108 -4.12 -9.56 0.39
C ALA A 108 -3.15 -10.59 -0.18
N ALA A 109 -1.86 -10.37 0.09
CA ALA A 109 -0.81 -11.36 -0.13
C ALA A 109 -0.78 -12.43 0.98
N ALA A 110 -0.07 -13.54 0.75
CA ALA A 110 0.28 -14.49 1.79
C ALA A 110 1.43 -13.93 2.65
N ASN A 111 1.27 -13.94 3.97
CA ASN A 111 2.19 -13.30 4.91
C ASN A 111 3.41 -14.18 5.24
N TRP A 112 4.60 -13.85 4.72
CA TRP A 112 5.82 -14.61 5.01
C TRP A 112 6.23 -14.55 6.48
N ALA A 113 6.08 -13.42 7.16
CA ALA A 113 6.47 -13.30 8.56
C ALA A 113 5.67 -14.26 9.45
N PHE A 114 4.34 -14.36 9.25
CA PHE A 114 3.51 -15.31 10.00
C PHE A 114 3.76 -16.77 9.61
N ALA A 115 4.11 -17.05 8.34
CA ALA A 115 4.57 -18.38 7.95
C ALA A 115 5.85 -18.78 8.71
N ARG A 116 6.81 -17.85 8.77
CA ARG A 116 8.09 -17.98 9.47
C ARG A 116 7.93 -18.12 10.98
N ILE A 117 7.17 -17.24 11.60
CA ILE A 117 6.81 -17.31 13.02
C ILE A 117 6.20 -18.68 13.33
N GLY A 118 5.22 -19.14 12.55
CA GLY A 118 4.56 -20.41 12.83
C GLY A 118 5.44 -21.64 12.61
N ALA A 119 6.34 -21.61 11.63
CA ALA A 119 7.27 -22.71 11.39
C ALA A 119 8.35 -22.81 12.48
N MET A 120 8.86 -21.67 12.98
CA MET A 120 10.02 -21.64 13.88
C MET A 120 9.67 -21.60 15.36
N THR A 121 8.47 -21.13 15.71
CA THR A 121 8.02 -20.98 17.12
C THR A 121 6.86 -21.91 17.47
N GLY A 122 6.24 -22.54 16.47
CA GLY A 122 5.02 -23.34 16.65
C GLY A 122 3.75 -22.51 16.87
N SER A 123 3.82 -21.18 16.81
CA SER A 123 2.64 -20.31 16.91
C SER A 123 1.68 -20.52 15.74
N ASN A 124 0.40 -20.66 16.04
CA ASN A 124 -0.67 -20.74 15.03
C ASN A 124 -1.62 -19.53 15.13
N SER A 125 -1.12 -18.41 15.64
CA SER A 125 -1.89 -17.17 15.73
C SER A 125 -2.19 -16.63 14.34
N GLU A 126 -3.41 -16.17 14.11
CA GLU A 126 -3.73 -15.47 12.87
C GLU A 126 -3.01 -14.11 12.82
N SER A 127 -2.71 -13.66 11.60
CA SER A 127 -2.04 -12.38 11.35
C SER A 127 -2.89 -11.20 11.82
N SER A 128 -2.35 -10.43 12.76
CA SER A 128 -2.89 -9.16 13.24
C SER A 128 -1.76 -8.28 13.78
N LEU A 129 -1.99 -6.97 13.93
CA LEU A 129 -1.01 -6.07 14.54
C LEU A 129 -0.63 -6.50 15.97
N GLU A 130 -1.62 -6.95 16.75
CA GLU A 130 -1.42 -7.45 18.11
C GLU A 130 -0.58 -8.73 18.11
N SER A 131 -0.96 -9.72 17.31
CA SER A 131 -0.21 -10.98 17.17
C SER A 131 1.23 -10.73 16.68
N PHE A 132 1.43 -9.76 15.80
CA PHE A 132 2.75 -9.40 15.27
C PHE A 132 3.62 -8.75 16.35
N GLY A 133 3.08 -7.75 17.07
CA GLY A 133 3.77 -7.13 18.20
C GLY A 133 4.13 -8.12 19.30
N ALA A 134 3.28 -9.11 19.57
CA ALA A 134 3.60 -10.20 20.49
C ALA A 134 4.73 -11.10 19.96
N ALA A 135 4.72 -11.45 18.67
CA ALA A 135 5.75 -12.27 18.04
C ALA A 135 7.13 -11.58 18.03
N MET A 136 7.20 -10.25 17.95
CA MET A 136 8.46 -9.48 18.00
C MET A 136 9.27 -9.70 19.30
N ARG A 137 8.68 -10.30 20.34
CA ARG A 137 9.39 -10.66 21.58
C ARG A 137 10.28 -11.90 21.43
N ASP A 138 10.06 -12.73 20.40
CA ASP A 138 10.85 -13.93 20.16
C ASP A 138 11.93 -13.68 19.09
N ARG A 139 13.19 -13.58 19.53
CA ARG A 139 14.34 -13.36 18.64
C ARG A 139 14.60 -14.53 17.69
N ARG A 140 14.05 -15.72 17.93
CA ARG A 140 14.30 -16.92 17.13
C ARG A 140 13.91 -16.74 15.66
N TRP A 141 12.72 -16.18 15.39
CA TRP A 141 12.29 -15.98 14.00
C TRP A 141 12.92 -14.73 13.37
N ILE A 142 13.38 -13.79 14.21
CA ILE A 142 13.98 -12.52 13.76
C ILE A 142 15.43 -12.72 13.31
N GLU A 143 16.25 -13.39 14.13
CA GLU A 143 17.72 -13.33 14.02
C GLU A 143 18.34 -14.61 13.50
N ASN A 144 17.65 -15.74 13.61
CA ASN A 144 18.24 -17.04 13.32
C ASN A 144 17.77 -17.56 11.96
N VAL A 145 18.67 -18.22 11.24
CA VAL A 145 18.33 -18.95 10.02
C VAL A 145 17.36 -20.09 10.34
N ALA A 146 16.39 -20.33 9.46
CA ALA A 146 15.51 -21.48 9.53
C ALA A 146 16.26 -22.77 9.13
N THR A 147 16.02 -23.86 9.85
CA THR A 147 16.46 -25.21 9.49
C THR A 147 15.72 -25.68 8.23
N GLU A 148 16.21 -26.72 7.56
CA GLU A 148 15.57 -27.28 6.37
C GLU A 148 14.09 -27.65 6.60
N GLY A 149 13.78 -28.27 7.73
CA GLY A 149 12.40 -28.61 8.10
C GLY A 149 11.52 -27.37 8.35
N GLU A 150 12.08 -26.32 8.97
CA GLU A 150 11.36 -25.05 9.16
C GLU A 150 11.14 -24.34 7.83
N VAL A 151 12.11 -24.32 6.91
CA VAL A 151 11.93 -23.78 5.55
C VAL A 151 10.81 -24.52 4.84
N GLY A 152 10.75 -25.86 4.94
CA GLY A 152 9.62 -26.65 4.42
C GLY A 152 8.27 -26.18 4.97
N GLY A 153 8.18 -25.96 6.28
CA GLY A 153 6.95 -25.45 6.93
C GLY A 153 6.58 -24.01 6.52
N ILE A 154 7.57 -23.15 6.25
CA ILE A 154 7.34 -21.79 5.72
C ILE A 154 6.73 -21.87 4.33
N LEU A 155 7.33 -22.66 3.45
CA LEU A 155 6.87 -22.84 2.07
C LEU A 155 5.48 -23.46 2.02
N GLU A 156 5.19 -24.45 2.87
CA GLU A 156 3.86 -25.07 2.96
C GLU A 156 2.78 -24.04 3.34
N ARG A 157 3.02 -23.24 4.37
CA ARG A 157 2.07 -22.20 4.83
C ARG A 157 1.84 -21.14 3.75
N LEU A 158 2.89 -20.73 3.04
CA LEU A 158 2.79 -19.78 1.94
C LEU A 158 2.03 -20.36 0.73
N ALA A 159 2.36 -21.59 0.33
CA ALA A 159 1.67 -22.28 -0.76
C ALA A 159 0.18 -22.43 -0.44
N ASN A 160 -0.16 -22.78 0.80
CA ASN A 160 -1.55 -22.81 1.26
C ASN A 160 -2.22 -21.43 1.15
N GLY A 161 -1.57 -20.36 1.62
CA GLY A 161 -2.09 -18.99 1.47
C GLY A 161 -2.34 -18.59 0.01
N LEU A 162 -1.46 -18.99 -0.91
CA LEU A 162 -1.66 -18.76 -2.35
C LEU A 162 -2.82 -19.57 -2.92
N ASN A 163 -2.97 -20.85 -2.51
CA ASN A 163 -4.07 -21.73 -2.92
C ASN A 163 -5.43 -21.26 -2.36
N GLU A 164 -5.43 -20.59 -1.22
CA GLU A 164 -6.59 -19.95 -0.59
C GLU A 164 -7.01 -18.62 -1.27
N GLY A 165 -6.25 -18.17 -2.28
CA GLY A 165 -6.58 -16.99 -3.09
C GLY A 165 -5.63 -15.80 -2.91
N GLY A 166 -4.55 -15.94 -2.13
CA GLY A 166 -3.56 -14.87 -1.93
C GLY A 166 -2.93 -14.41 -3.24
N ILE A 167 -2.82 -13.10 -3.45
CA ILE A 167 -2.46 -12.49 -4.77
C ILE A 167 -0.97 -12.17 -4.94
N GLY A 168 -0.16 -12.54 -3.96
CA GLY A 168 1.27 -12.29 -3.87
C GLY A 168 1.86 -12.94 -2.62
N ILE A 169 3.15 -12.79 -2.40
CA ILE A 169 3.82 -13.10 -1.12
C ILE A 169 4.34 -11.79 -0.52
N GLY A 170 3.85 -11.42 0.67
CA GLY A 170 4.33 -10.26 1.42
C GLY A 170 5.53 -10.64 2.29
N ILE A 171 6.67 -9.95 2.12
CA ILE A 171 7.94 -10.26 2.80
C ILE A 171 8.36 -9.08 3.66
N LEU A 172 8.23 -9.24 4.98
CA LEU A 172 8.61 -8.26 6.00
C LEU A 172 10.08 -8.42 6.44
N ASN A 173 11.02 -8.37 5.50
CA ASN A 173 12.42 -8.78 5.76
C ASN A 173 13.13 -7.86 6.77
N ALA A 174 12.80 -6.56 6.83
CA ALA A 174 13.32 -5.64 7.84
C ALA A 174 13.05 -6.08 9.28
N TYR A 175 11.99 -6.87 9.52
CA TYR A 175 11.62 -7.36 10.85
C TYR A 175 12.23 -8.72 11.18
N ALA A 176 12.83 -9.41 10.20
CA ALA A 176 13.57 -10.65 10.39
C ALA A 176 14.82 -10.69 9.50
N PRO A 177 15.77 -9.76 9.70
CA PRO A 177 16.96 -9.63 8.86
C PRO A 177 17.88 -10.86 8.92
N GLY A 178 17.74 -11.70 9.95
CA GLY A 178 18.45 -12.98 10.08
C GLY A 178 17.93 -14.09 9.16
N ALA A 179 16.88 -13.83 8.36
CA ALA A 179 16.39 -14.78 7.37
C ALA A 179 17.49 -15.18 6.37
N GLY A 180 17.66 -16.49 6.19
CA GLY A 180 18.74 -17.04 5.38
C GLY A 180 18.54 -16.81 3.89
N VAL A 181 19.64 -16.69 3.15
CA VAL A 181 19.59 -16.58 1.68
C VAL A 181 18.90 -17.79 1.06
N GLN A 182 19.16 -19.01 1.54
CA GLN A 182 18.53 -20.24 1.04
C GLN A 182 17.00 -20.23 1.20
N GLU A 183 16.52 -19.77 2.35
CA GLU A 183 15.10 -19.63 2.63
C GLU A 183 14.45 -18.60 1.70
N LEU A 184 15.00 -17.39 1.62
CA LEU A 184 14.43 -16.34 0.77
C LEU A 184 14.49 -16.71 -0.71
N THR A 185 15.54 -17.39 -1.18
CA THR A 185 15.59 -17.95 -2.53
C THR A 185 14.48 -18.97 -2.75
N ALA A 186 14.20 -19.86 -1.80
CA ALA A 186 13.12 -20.83 -1.92
C ALA A 186 11.74 -20.18 -1.91
N VAL A 187 11.52 -19.14 -1.10
CA VAL A 187 10.29 -18.33 -1.09
C VAL A 187 10.11 -17.61 -2.44
N CYS A 188 11.17 -17.05 -3.01
CA CYS A 188 11.13 -16.41 -4.32
C CYS A 188 10.84 -17.44 -5.43
N GLN A 189 11.45 -18.63 -5.36
CA GLN A 189 11.15 -19.71 -6.30
C GLN A 189 9.67 -20.11 -6.23
N LEU A 190 9.11 -20.24 -5.03
CA LEU A 190 7.67 -20.50 -4.85
C LEU A 190 6.81 -19.40 -5.49
N ALA A 191 7.18 -18.12 -5.30
CA ALA A 191 6.48 -17.00 -5.94
C ALA A 191 6.51 -17.12 -7.47
N ALA A 192 7.69 -17.44 -8.05
CA ALA A 192 7.87 -17.65 -9.48
C ALA A 192 7.03 -18.83 -10.01
N ASP A 193 7.03 -19.97 -9.32
CA ASP A 193 6.28 -21.18 -9.69
C ASP A 193 4.77 -20.93 -9.71
N HIS A 194 4.28 -20.07 -8.82
CA HIS A 194 2.88 -19.65 -8.79
C HIS A 194 2.58 -18.43 -9.68
N ALA A 195 3.58 -17.88 -10.37
CA ALA A 195 3.49 -16.66 -11.17
C ALA A 195 2.87 -15.48 -10.40
N VAL A 196 3.29 -15.28 -9.14
CA VAL A 196 2.87 -14.17 -8.28
C VAL A 196 4.07 -13.27 -7.95
N PRO A 197 3.87 -11.95 -7.75
CA PRO A 197 4.93 -11.09 -7.25
C PRO A 197 5.21 -11.34 -5.76
N THR A 198 6.45 -11.06 -5.34
CA THR A 198 6.76 -10.78 -3.94
C THR A 198 6.63 -9.29 -3.69
N PHE A 199 6.08 -8.87 -2.55
CA PHE A 199 5.98 -7.48 -2.11
C PHE A 199 6.86 -7.33 -0.87
N THR A 200 8.02 -6.72 -1.02
CA THR A 200 9.10 -6.85 -0.04
C THR A 200 9.42 -5.53 0.65
N HIS A 201 9.31 -5.55 1.97
CA HIS A 201 10.06 -4.66 2.86
C HIS A 201 11.52 -5.14 2.91
N VAL A 202 12.45 -4.33 2.41
CA VAL A 202 13.86 -4.71 2.27
C VAL A 202 14.52 -5.04 3.62
N ALA A 203 15.51 -5.93 3.64
CA ALA A 203 16.16 -6.38 4.87
C ALA A 203 16.81 -5.24 5.67
N TYR A 204 17.40 -4.29 4.95
CA TYR A 204 18.21 -3.23 5.53
C TYR A 204 17.89 -1.89 4.88
N MET A 205 17.86 -0.86 5.72
CA MET A 205 17.56 0.52 5.33
C MET A 205 18.63 1.43 5.95
N SER A 206 19.90 1.20 5.66
CA SER A 206 21.04 1.95 6.23
C SER A 206 21.84 2.64 5.13
N ARG A 207 22.42 3.80 5.42
CA ARG A 207 23.32 4.53 4.50
C ARG A 207 24.77 4.08 4.54
N ILE A 208 25.12 3.22 5.52
CA ILE A 208 26.49 2.72 5.70
C ILE A 208 26.53 1.19 5.68
N ASP A 209 27.68 0.66 5.28
CA ASP A 209 28.00 -0.76 5.31
C ASP A 209 28.52 -1.23 6.69
N PRO A 210 28.40 -2.53 7.02
CA PRO A 210 27.62 -3.54 6.29
C PRO A 210 26.10 -3.32 6.46
N GLU A 211 25.30 -4.13 5.78
CA GLU A 211 23.84 -4.12 5.89
C GLU A 211 23.26 -2.77 5.44
N SER A 212 23.71 -2.26 4.29
CA SER A 212 23.19 -1.02 3.70
C SER A 212 21.91 -1.28 2.89
N ALA A 213 21.17 -0.21 2.57
CA ALA A 213 20.06 -0.28 1.62
C ALA A 213 20.54 -0.85 0.27
N ALA A 214 21.71 -0.41 -0.20
CA ALA A 214 22.31 -0.95 -1.43
C ALA A 214 22.51 -2.47 -1.39
N GLU A 215 23.00 -3.01 -0.27
CA GLU A 215 23.15 -4.46 -0.07
C GLU A 215 21.80 -5.19 -0.17
N ALA A 216 20.76 -4.66 0.47
CA ALA A 216 19.42 -5.26 0.44
C ALA A 216 18.85 -5.31 -0.98
N TYR A 217 19.07 -4.27 -1.78
CA TYR A 217 18.61 -4.20 -3.17
C TYR A 217 19.41 -5.13 -4.08
N ILE A 218 20.73 -5.22 -3.89
CA ILE A 218 21.57 -6.20 -4.60
C ILE A 218 21.09 -7.63 -4.33
N ARG A 219 20.71 -7.95 -3.09
CA ARG A 219 20.12 -9.26 -2.74
C ARG A 219 18.81 -9.50 -3.48
N LEU A 220 17.88 -8.54 -3.48
CA LEU A 220 16.61 -8.65 -4.22
C LEU A 220 16.81 -8.83 -5.72
N ILE A 221 17.73 -8.07 -6.32
CA ILE A 221 18.11 -8.23 -7.74
C ILE A 221 18.68 -9.63 -7.98
N GLY A 222 19.53 -10.12 -7.08
CA GLY A 222 20.06 -11.49 -7.12
C GLY A 222 18.96 -12.55 -7.06
N TYR A 223 17.96 -12.39 -6.20
CA TYR A 223 16.82 -13.30 -6.13
C TYR A 223 15.99 -13.29 -7.42
N ALA A 224 15.71 -12.10 -7.99
CA ALA A 224 15.02 -11.98 -9.26
C ALA A 224 15.77 -12.72 -10.38
N GLY A 225 17.08 -12.49 -10.49
CA GLY A 225 17.92 -13.14 -11.50
C GLY A 225 18.08 -14.65 -11.32
N ALA A 226 18.11 -15.12 -10.07
CA ALA A 226 18.32 -16.55 -9.76
C ALA A 226 17.04 -17.39 -9.91
N THR A 227 15.86 -16.80 -9.71
CA THR A 227 14.59 -17.55 -9.65
C THR A 227 13.59 -17.16 -10.73
N GLY A 228 13.76 -16.00 -11.36
CA GLY A 228 12.76 -15.40 -12.25
C GLY A 228 11.56 -14.76 -11.52
N ALA A 229 11.57 -14.73 -10.18
CA ALA A 229 10.51 -14.12 -9.39
C ALA A 229 10.36 -12.62 -9.67
N HIS A 230 9.11 -12.15 -9.75
CA HIS A 230 8.80 -10.73 -9.85
C HIS A 230 8.95 -10.07 -8.49
N MET A 231 9.97 -9.22 -8.34
CA MET A 231 10.26 -8.51 -7.10
C MET A 231 9.60 -7.12 -7.12
N HIS A 232 8.57 -6.93 -6.29
CA HIS A 232 8.01 -5.62 -6.00
C HIS A 232 8.64 -5.06 -4.71
N ILE A 233 9.29 -3.90 -4.82
CA ILE A 233 9.95 -3.22 -3.70
C ILE A 233 8.96 -2.22 -3.11
N CYS A 234 8.55 -2.47 -1.87
CA CYS A 234 7.59 -1.64 -1.17
C CYS A 234 8.21 -0.33 -0.69
N HIS A 235 7.38 0.73 -0.66
CA HIS A 235 7.72 2.07 -0.17
C HIS A 235 9.17 2.49 -0.43
N PHE A 236 9.54 2.47 -1.71
CA PHE A 236 10.89 2.66 -2.21
C PHE A 236 11.58 3.92 -1.65
N ASN A 237 10.82 4.98 -1.37
CA ASN A 237 11.29 6.18 -0.70
C ASN A 237 11.81 5.88 0.73
N SER A 238 11.01 5.26 1.61
CA SER A 238 11.48 4.93 2.96
C SER A 238 12.49 3.79 2.98
N SER A 239 12.29 2.75 2.17
CA SER A 239 13.21 1.60 2.07
C SER A 239 14.63 2.02 1.68
N SER A 240 14.76 3.03 0.82
CA SER A 240 16.07 3.55 0.39
C SER A 240 16.62 4.67 1.28
N LYS A 241 15.77 5.36 2.07
CA LYS A 241 16.13 6.53 2.87
C LYS A 241 16.91 7.58 2.06
N THR A 242 18.12 7.95 2.50
CA THR A 242 18.97 8.90 1.77
C THR A 242 19.78 8.26 0.65
N ASP A 243 19.72 6.95 0.48
CA ASP A 243 20.41 6.21 -0.58
C ASP A 243 19.53 6.04 -1.85
N ILE A 244 18.42 6.79 -1.97
CA ILE A 244 17.48 6.72 -3.11
C ILE A 244 18.22 6.79 -4.45
N GLU A 245 19.14 7.74 -4.63
CA GLU A 245 19.87 7.89 -5.91
C GLU A 245 20.61 6.60 -6.30
N ARG A 246 21.31 5.98 -5.34
CA ARG A 246 22.04 4.73 -5.56
C ARG A 246 21.09 3.59 -5.87
N CYS A 247 19.99 3.49 -5.12
CA CYS A 247 19.01 2.42 -5.31
C CYS A 247 18.26 2.55 -6.64
N VAL A 248 17.96 3.78 -7.09
CA VAL A 248 17.44 4.06 -8.44
C VAL A 248 18.38 3.51 -9.51
N ALA A 249 19.68 3.79 -9.40
CA ALA A 249 20.66 3.31 -10.37
C ALA A 249 20.76 1.77 -10.40
N LEU A 250 20.60 1.09 -9.26
CA LEU A 250 20.58 -0.36 -9.19
C LEU A 250 19.34 -0.96 -9.87
N ILE A 251 18.15 -0.46 -9.54
CA ILE A 251 16.89 -0.95 -10.11
C ILE A 251 16.84 -0.69 -11.61
N ALA A 252 17.20 0.51 -12.06
CA ALA A 252 17.19 0.86 -13.48
C ALA A 252 18.09 -0.07 -14.31
N LYS A 253 19.28 -0.43 -13.78
CA LYS A 253 20.17 -1.40 -14.42
C LYS A 253 19.57 -2.80 -14.46
N ALA A 254 18.94 -3.25 -13.37
CA ALA A 254 18.28 -4.55 -13.32
C ALA A 254 17.10 -4.63 -14.31
N GLN A 255 16.27 -3.60 -14.38
CA GLN A 255 15.17 -3.49 -15.34
C GLN A 255 15.69 -3.46 -16.79
N ALA A 256 16.78 -2.75 -17.06
CA ALA A 256 17.41 -2.74 -18.39
C ALA A 256 17.96 -4.12 -18.81
N GLN A 257 18.24 -5.01 -17.86
CA GLN A 257 18.59 -6.41 -18.10
C GLN A 257 17.36 -7.32 -18.26
N GLY A 258 16.15 -6.78 -18.18
CA GLY A 258 14.89 -7.52 -18.30
C GLY A 258 14.43 -8.20 -17.02
N LEU A 259 15.05 -7.91 -15.86
CA LEU A 259 14.60 -8.48 -14.59
C LEU A 259 13.24 -7.91 -14.18
N PRO A 260 12.29 -8.75 -13.72
CA PRO A 260 10.95 -8.32 -13.35
C PRO A 260 10.98 -7.62 -11.97
N ILE A 261 11.40 -6.36 -11.96
CA ILE A 261 11.48 -5.54 -10.75
C ILE A 261 10.58 -4.33 -10.90
N THR A 262 9.74 -4.10 -9.91
CA THR A 262 8.82 -2.95 -9.83
C THR A 262 8.93 -2.29 -8.47
N VAL A 263 8.50 -1.04 -8.37
CA VAL A 263 8.55 -0.26 -7.14
C VAL A 263 7.24 0.49 -6.90
N GLU A 264 7.02 0.89 -5.67
CA GLU A 264 5.99 1.86 -5.28
C GLU A 264 6.56 2.90 -4.30
N ALA A 265 5.90 4.04 -4.16
CA ALA A 265 6.25 5.05 -3.17
C ALA A 265 5.02 5.82 -2.69
N TYR A 266 5.08 6.34 -1.46
CA TYR A 266 4.14 7.34 -0.95
C TYR A 266 4.76 8.75 -0.97
N PRO A 267 3.96 9.82 -1.12
CA PRO A 267 4.44 11.20 -1.27
C PRO A 267 4.75 11.90 0.08
N TYR A 268 5.43 11.18 0.97
CA TYR A 268 5.84 11.69 2.29
C TYR A 268 7.31 11.36 2.56
N GLY A 269 8.01 12.30 3.19
CA GLY A 269 9.36 12.09 3.73
C GLY A 269 9.39 11.38 5.09
N THR A 270 8.22 11.04 5.65
CA THR A 270 8.05 10.40 6.95
C THR A 270 7.40 9.04 6.75
N GLY A 271 7.93 8.01 7.40
CA GLY A 271 7.34 6.67 7.45
C GLY A 271 6.62 6.41 8.77
N SER A 272 6.03 5.23 8.91
CA SER A 272 5.44 4.79 10.18
C SER A 272 5.57 3.28 10.35
N THR A 273 5.75 2.83 11.60
CA THR A 273 5.86 1.42 11.96
C THR A 273 5.58 1.25 13.46
N VAL A 274 5.65 0.02 13.95
CA VAL A 274 5.62 -0.31 15.37
C VAL A 274 6.94 0.04 16.06
N LEU A 275 6.86 0.51 17.30
CA LEU A 275 8.01 0.90 18.11
C LEU A 275 8.99 -0.26 18.32
N ALA A 276 8.51 -1.51 18.36
CA ALA A 276 9.35 -2.71 18.54
C ALA A 276 10.26 -3.07 17.35
N ALA A 277 10.24 -2.33 16.25
CA ALA A 277 11.11 -2.61 15.12
C ALA A 277 12.60 -2.56 15.53
N THR A 278 13.35 -3.60 15.21
CA THR A 278 14.71 -3.83 15.74
C THR A 278 15.73 -2.79 15.27
N PHE A 279 15.49 -2.16 14.12
CA PHE A 279 16.36 -1.10 13.62
C PHE A 279 16.34 0.17 14.49
N PHE A 280 15.36 0.36 15.39
CA PHE A 280 15.41 1.44 16.39
C PHE A 280 16.31 1.11 17.60
N SER A 281 16.59 -0.18 17.83
CA SER A 281 17.38 -0.67 18.95
C SER A 281 18.87 -0.77 18.62
N ASP A 282 19.25 -0.52 17.37
CA ASP A 282 20.64 -0.60 16.87
C ASP A 282 21.54 0.39 17.64
N PRO A 283 22.62 -0.07 18.29
CA PRO A 283 23.58 0.83 18.96
C PRO A 283 24.18 1.90 18.04
N LYS A 284 24.18 1.68 16.72
CA LYS A 284 24.65 2.61 15.69
C LYS A 284 23.53 3.34 14.98
N PHE A 285 22.33 3.43 15.57
CA PHE A 285 21.16 4.07 14.97
C PHE A 285 21.49 5.41 14.29
N GLU A 286 22.15 6.32 15.00
CA GLU A 286 22.42 7.66 14.48
C GLU A 286 23.40 7.64 13.30
N GLU A 287 24.43 6.78 13.36
CA GLU A 287 25.41 6.61 12.28
C GLU A 287 24.74 6.01 11.03
N ARG A 288 23.94 4.96 11.22
CA ARG A 288 23.29 4.19 10.14
C ARG A 288 22.16 4.95 9.45
N ASN A 289 21.53 5.87 10.15
CA ASN A 289 20.42 6.67 9.62
C ASN A 289 20.82 8.11 9.28
N GLY A 290 21.89 8.62 9.90
CA GLY A 290 22.27 10.04 9.85
C GLY A 290 21.24 10.96 10.50
N LEU A 291 20.49 10.45 11.48
CA LEU A 291 19.40 11.12 12.18
C LEU A 291 19.45 10.77 13.68
N GLY A 292 19.12 11.73 14.54
CA GLY A 292 19.01 11.51 15.98
C GLY A 292 17.76 10.71 16.36
N TYR A 293 17.70 10.27 17.62
CA TYR A 293 16.51 9.58 18.16
C TYR A 293 15.24 10.45 18.13
N ASP A 294 15.39 11.78 18.09
CA ASP A 294 14.30 12.76 18.00
C ASP A 294 13.58 12.73 16.64
N SER A 295 14.14 12.00 15.66
CA SER A 295 13.46 11.66 14.41
C SER A 295 12.33 10.63 14.59
N VAL A 296 12.26 9.95 15.73
CA VAL A 296 11.19 9.00 16.08
C VAL A 296 10.17 9.73 16.95
N GLN A 297 8.90 9.72 16.53
CA GLN A 297 7.81 10.42 17.20
C GLN A 297 6.64 9.46 17.45
N ARG A 298 6.16 9.34 18.69
CA ARG A 298 4.96 8.56 19.02
C ARG A 298 3.72 9.20 18.39
N VAL A 299 2.88 8.39 17.76
CA VAL A 299 1.71 8.87 17.00
C VAL A 299 0.62 9.45 17.90
N THR A 300 0.39 8.87 19.08
CA THR A 300 -0.77 9.17 19.93
C THR A 300 -0.69 10.53 20.62
N ASP A 301 0.51 10.97 21.02
CA ASP A 301 0.71 12.21 21.78
C ASP A 301 1.79 13.13 21.18
N GLY A 302 2.44 12.69 20.11
CA GLY A 302 3.48 13.45 19.43
C GLY A 302 4.81 13.50 20.17
N HIS A 303 5.02 12.69 21.21
CA HIS A 303 6.27 12.63 21.96
C HIS A 303 7.46 12.23 21.07
N ARG A 304 8.57 12.95 21.14
CA ARG A 304 9.82 12.64 20.40
C ARG A 304 10.85 12.04 21.36
N PHE A 305 11.44 10.93 20.97
CA PHE A 305 12.43 10.24 21.80
C PHE A 305 13.76 10.99 21.80
N GLY A 306 14.37 11.22 22.96
CA GLY A 306 15.64 11.93 23.09
C GLY A 306 16.86 11.01 23.10
N SER A 307 16.68 9.72 23.38
CA SER A 307 17.81 8.79 23.54
C SER A 307 17.47 7.33 23.26
N ARG A 308 18.52 6.52 23.08
CA ARG A 308 18.41 5.05 22.98
C ARG A 308 17.77 4.43 24.21
N GLU A 309 18.15 4.87 25.41
CA GLU A 309 17.67 4.30 26.67
C GLU A 309 16.17 4.49 26.81
N GLU A 310 15.69 5.69 26.50
CA GLU A 310 14.26 6.02 26.51
C GLU A 310 13.49 5.18 25.49
N LEU A 311 14.00 5.05 24.26
CA LEU A 311 13.36 4.26 23.22
C LEU A 311 13.26 2.77 23.61
N LEU A 312 14.33 2.20 24.16
CA LEU A 312 14.36 0.81 24.62
C LEU A 312 13.40 0.55 25.79
N ALA A 313 13.29 1.50 26.72
CA ALA A 313 12.33 1.40 27.82
C ALA A 313 10.88 1.36 27.28
N ALA A 314 10.55 2.27 26.36
CA ALA A 314 9.23 2.31 25.73
C ALA A 314 8.95 1.04 24.89
N GLN A 315 9.94 0.48 24.19
CA GLN A 315 9.81 -0.80 23.48
C GLN A 315 9.43 -1.96 24.41
N ALA A 316 9.98 -1.99 25.63
CA ALA A 316 9.71 -3.06 26.58
C ALA A 316 8.26 -3.01 27.10
N GLU A 317 7.74 -1.80 27.32
CA GLU A 317 6.40 -1.54 27.85
C GLU A 317 5.31 -1.66 26.77
N GLU A 318 5.48 -0.98 25.63
CA GLU A 318 4.44 -0.78 24.62
C GLU A 318 4.94 -1.11 23.19
N PRO A 319 5.29 -2.38 22.89
CA PRO A 319 5.96 -2.74 21.64
C PRO A 319 5.13 -2.47 20.37
N SER A 320 3.80 -2.51 20.48
CA SER A 320 2.88 -2.34 19.35
C SER A 320 2.51 -0.87 19.07
N THR A 321 3.00 0.07 19.89
CA THR A 321 2.74 1.51 19.70
C THR A 321 3.25 1.97 18.34
N LEU A 322 2.42 2.72 17.61
CA LEU A 322 2.82 3.29 16.32
C LEU A 322 3.68 4.53 16.52
N VAL A 323 4.74 4.62 15.72
CA VAL A 323 5.62 5.78 15.63
C VAL A 323 5.64 6.33 14.21
N LEU A 324 5.88 7.63 14.08
CA LEU A 324 6.33 8.31 12.88
C LEU A 324 7.85 8.31 12.87
N TRP A 325 8.44 8.08 11.72
CA TRP A 325 9.88 8.18 11.52
C TRP A 325 10.21 9.21 10.44
N HIS A 326 10.75 10.36 10.86
CA HIS A 326 11.06 11.48 9.99
C HIS A 326 12.39 11.26 9.27
N VAL A 327 12.35 10.56 8.14
CA VAL A 327 13.54 10.16 7.38
C VAL A 327 14.05 11.29 6.48
N LEU A 328 13.16 11.95 5.76
CA LEU A 328 13.45 13.02 4.81
C LEU A 328 12.76 14.31 5.26
N ASP A 329 13.53 15.28 5.71
CA ASP A 329 13.08 16.67 5.96
C ASP A 329 12.79 17.42 4.65
N ILE A 330 11.64 17.13 4.05
CA ILE A 330 11.23 17.73 2.77
C ILE A 330 10.78 19.19 2.90
N GLU A 331 10.57 19.69 4.11
CA GLU A 331 10.17 21.08 4.34
C GLU A 331 11.39 22.01 4.29
N ASN A 332 12.50 21.61 4.92
CA ASN A 332 13.67 22.48 5.07
C ASN A 332 14.89 22.03 4.25
N ASN A 333 14.89 20.85 3.65
CA ASN A 333 16.02 20.33 2.88
C ASN A 333 15.66 20.05 1.41
N GLN A 334 16.24 20.84 0.49
CA GLN A 334 16.02 20.69 -0.95
C GLN A 334 16.51 19.34 -1.48
N HIS A 335 17.66 18.86 -1.01
CA HIS A 335 18.18 17.56 -1.45
C HIS A 335 17.23 16.43 -1.04
N HIS A 336 16.65 16.49 0.15
CA HIS A 336 15.63 15.53 0.58
C HIS A 336 14.35 15.58 -0.27
N ARG A 337 13.93 16.78 -0.70
CA ARG A 337 12.83 16.92 -1.68
C ARG A 337 13.18 16.27 -3.01
N ASP A 338 14.40 16.47 -3.50
CA ASP A 338 14.85 15.89 -4.77
C ASP A 338 14.92 14.36 -4.69
N LEU A 339 15.38 13.80 -3.56
CA LEU A 339 15.35 12.36 -3.31
C LEU A 339 13.92 11.82 -3.28
N LEU A 340 12.98 12.50 -2.61
CA LEU A 340 11.57 12.09 -2.62
C LEU A 340 10.98 12.15 -4.04
N ASP A 341 11.28 13.21 -4.81
CA ASP A 341 10.89 13.32 -6.21
C ASP A 341 11.37 12.11 -7.02
N MET A 342 12.63 11.69 -6.87
CA MET A 342 13.17 10.52 -7.58
C MET A 342 12.40 9.23 -7.29
N ALA A 343 11.99 9.02 -6.03
CA ALA A 343 11.25 7.82 -5.65
C ALA A 343 9.78 7.86 -6.14
N VAL A 344 9.07 8.98 -5.90
CA VAL A 344 7.67 9.17 -6.28
C VAL A 344 7.50 9.16 -7.81
N LEU A 345 8.44 9.78 -8.52
CA LEU A 345 8.41 9.89 -9.98
C LEU A 345 9.13 8.75 -10.69
N TYR A 346 9.56 7.70 -9.97
CA TYR A 346 10.27 6.58 -10.58
C TYR A 346 9.49 6.04 -11.80
N PRO A 347 10.12 5.91 -12.98
CA PRO A 347 9.43 5.44 -14.19
C PRO A 347 8.81 4.05 -13.99
N GLY A 348 7.50 3.92 -14.24
CA GLY A 348 6.77 2.67 -14.00
C GLY A 348 6.54 2.33 -12.53
N GLY A 349 6.90 3.21 -11.59
CA GLY A 349 6.58 3.07 -10.16
C GLY A 349 5.14 3.48 -9.84
N ALA A 350 4.48 2.73 -8.96
CA ALA A 350 3.13 3.01 -8.48
C ALA A 350 3.12 4.01 -7.32
N ILE A 351 1.99 4.68 -7.11
CA ILE A 351 1.70 5.33 -5.83
C ILE A 351 0.97 4.32 -4.94
N ALA A 352 1.46 4.15 -3.71
CA ALA A 352 0.85 3.29 -2.71
C ALA A 352 1.01 3.93 -1.34
N SER A 353 -0.02 3.87 -0.49
CA SER A 353 -0.07 4.73 0.70
C SER A 353 0.77 4.26 1.85
N ASP A 354 0.95 2.94 1.99
CA ASP A 354 1.41 2.32 3.24
C ASP A 354 0.50 2.78 4.42
N ALA A 355 -0.83 2.82 4.18
CA ALA A 355 -1.80 3.30 5.15
C ALA A 355 -1.77 2.45 6.43
N MET A 356 -1.59 3.12 7.55
CA MET A 356 -1.51 2.48 8.87
C MET A 356 -2.89 2.32 9.51
N PRO A 357 -3.08 1.30 10.36
CA PRO A 357 -4.29 1.18 11.17
C PRO A 357 -4.56 2.44 11.99
N TRP A 358 -5.84 2.72 12.26
CA TRP A 358 -6.25 3.79 13.16
C TRP A 358 -6.11 3.34 14.61
N THR A 359 -5.53 4.19 15.46
CA THR A 359 -5.37 3.96 16.90
C THR A 359 -6.04 5.08 17.70
N LEU A 360 -6.57 4.75 18.87
CA LEU A 360 -7.12 5.76 19.79
C LEU A 360 -6.01 6.37 20.66
N SER A 361 -6.37 7.41 21.41
CA SER A 361 -5.46 8.10 22.33
C SER A 361 -4.83 7.19 23.40
N ASP A 362 -5.50 6.10 23.75
CA ASP A 362 -5.00 5.06 24.68
C ASP A 362 -4.11 3.99 24.02
N GLY A 363 -3.74 4.19 22.74
CA GLY A 363 -2.86 3.31 21.99
C GLY A 363 -3.54 2.06 21.41
N ARG A 364 -4.81 1.80 21.74
CA ARG A 364 -5.52 0.63 21.21
C ARG A 364 -5.92 0.84 19.75
N PRO A 365 -5.90 -0.22 18.91
CA PRO A 365 -6.48 -0.17 17.57
C PRO A 365 -7.96 0.21 17.63
N TYR A 366 -8.38 1.12 16.75
CA TYR A 366 -9.78 1.46 16.58
C TYR A 366 -10.50 0.36 15.78
N THR A 367 -11.47 -0.29 16.41
CA THR A 367 -12.22 -1.43 15.84
C THR A 367 -13.66 -1.09 15.46
N GLY A 368 -14.10 0.14 15.73
CA GLY A 368 -15.44 0.62 15.42
C GLY A 368 -15.66 0.94 13.93
N ASP A 369 -16.84 1.46 13.62
CA ASP A 369 -17.27 1.82 12.27
C ASP A 369 -17.93 3.20 12.20
N ALA A 370 -17.63 4.11 13.12
CA ALA A 370 -18.10 5.50 13.05
C ALA A 370 -17.63 6.21 11.77
N TRP A 371 -18.46 7.11 11.26
CA TRP A 371 -18.11 8.12 10.26
C TRP A 371 -18.71 9.48 10.67
N PRO A 372 -17.91 10.56 10.79
CA PRO A 372 -16.45 10.58 10.70
C PRO A 372 -15.77 9.70 11.77
N LEU A 373 -14.47 9.49 11.61
CA LEU A 373 -13.66 8.85 12.66
C LEU A 373 -13.78 9.61 13.99
N PRO A 374 -13.61 8.93 15.14
CA PRO A 374 -13.49 9.62 16.43
C PRO A 374 -12.42 10.71 16.39
N ASP A 375 -12.65 11.80 17.13
CA ASP A 375 -11.76 12.97 17.14
C ASP A 375 -10.34 12.62 17.61
N ASP A 376 -10.19 11.63 18.49
CA ASP A 376 -8.92 11.15 19.03
C ASP A 376 -8.30 9.99 18.24
N ALA A 377 -8.91 9.59 17.12
CA ALA A 377 -8.32 8.59 16.24
C ALA A 377 -7.10 9.17 15.51
N THR A 378 -5.99 8.45 15.58
CA THR A 378 -4.69 8.85 15.03
C THR A 378 -4.13 7.75 14.13
N SER A 379 -3.36 8.16 13.12
CA SER A 379 -2.66 7.29 12.16
C SER A 379 -1.65 8.16 11.39
N HIS A 380 -0.78 7.59 10.56
CA HIS A 380 0.05 8.44 9.69
C HIS A 380 -0.85 9.22 8.68
N PRO A 381 -0.63 10.52 8.39
CA PRO A 381 -1.44 11.30 7.45
C PRO A 381 -1.63 10.68 6.05
N ARG A 382 -0.62 9.93 5.57
CA ARG A 382 -0.70 9.10 4.35
C ARG A 382 -1.92 8.14 4.31
N SER A 383 -2.47 7.75 5.46
CA SER A 383 -3.68 6.93 5.57
C SER A 383 -4.97 7.66 5.17
N ALA A 384 -4.92 8.98 4.98
CA ALA A 384 -6.08 9.84 4.73
C ALA A 384 -5.92 10.74 3.49
N GLY A 385 -4.74 10.78 2.87
CA GLY A 385 -4.40 11.75 1.82
C GLY A 385 -3.10 11.41 1.11
N CYS A 386 -2.88 10.16 0.72
CA CYS A 386 -1.73 9.77 -0.10
C CYS A 386 -1.92 10.23 -1.55
N PHE A 387 -2.99 9.78 -2.19
CA PHE A 387 -3.20 9.95 -3.62
C PHE A 387 -3.55 11.41 -3.95
N THR A 388 -4.43 12.01 -3.17
CA THR A 388 -4.83 13.42 -3.29
C THR A 388 -3.64 14.37 -3.07
N ARG A 389 -2.73 14.06 -2.13
CA ARG A 389 -1.47 14.78 -1.98
C ARG A 389 -0.60 14.67 -3.23
N PHE A 390 -0.44 13.47 -3.77
CA PHE A 390 0.34 13.26 -4.99
C PHE A 390 -0.25 14.04 -6.17
N ILE A 391 -1.57 13.97 -6.40
CA ILE A 391 -2.23 14.70 -7.48
C ILE A 391 -2.14 16.22 -7.25
N ARG A 392 -2.36 16.71 -6.02
CA ARG A 392 -2.16 18.13 -5.71
C ARG A 392 -0.74 18.57 -6.01
N GLU A 393 0.23 17.95 -5.34
CA GLU A 393 1.58 18.50 -5.24
C GLU A 393 2.39 18.20 -6.51
N TRP A 394 2.41 16.95 -7.00
CA TRP A 394 3.24 16.56 -8.16
C TRP A 394 2.55 16.79 -9.51
N VAL A 395 1.23 16.68 -9.60
CA VAL A 395 0.50 16.85 -10.87
C VAL A 395 0.03 18.29 -11.07
N ARG A 396 -0.69 18.87 -10.10
CA ARG A 396 -1.31 20.20 -10.25
C ARG A 396 -0.36 21.35 -9.96
N GLU A 397 0.22 21.39 -8.76
CA GLU A 397 0.96 22.57 -8.26
C GLU A 397 2.37 22.67 -8.81
N ARG A 398 3.13 21.57 -8.77
CA ARG A 398 4.53 21.53 -9.24
C ARG A 398 4.67 21.05 -10.68
N GLN A 399 3.59 20.51 -11.27
CA GLN A 399 3.52 20.05 -12.67
C GLN A 399 4.71 19.17 -13.09
N LYS A 400 5.16 18.29 -12.20
CA LYS A 400 6.28 17.37 -12.43
C LYS A 400 5.91 16.24 -13.40
N VAL A 401 4.62 15.89 -13.46
CA VAL A 401 4.03 14.92 -14.37
C VAL A 401 2.67 15.42 -14.85
N SER A 402 2.20 14.93 -16.00
CA SER A 402 0.86 15.23 -16.51
C SER A 402 -0.23 14.55 -15.66
N LEU A 403 -1.47 15.01 -15.79
CA LEU A 403 -2.61 14.34 -15.16
C LEU A 403 -2.75 12.89 -15.64
N LEU A 404 -2.59 12.63 -16.93
CA LEU A 404 -2.63 11.28 -17.49
C LEU A 404 -1.60 10.35 -16.83
N GLU A 405 -0.35 10.80 -16.65
CA GLU A 405 0.69 10.02 -15.98
C GLU A 405 0.44 9.88 -14.48
N GLY A 406 -0.09 10.93 -13.83
CA GLY A 406 -0.50 10.87 -12.44
C GLY A 406 -1.55 9.78 -12.20
N ILE A 407 -2.63 9.78 -13.01
CA ILE A 407 -3.67 8.75 -12.96
C ILE A 407 -3.10 7.37 -13.33
N ARG A 408 -2.16 7.29 -14.28
CA ARG A 408 -1.46 6.05 -14.62
C ARG A 408 -0.77 5.43 -13.40
N LYS A 409 -0.04 6.23 -12.61
CA LYS A 409 0.66 5.79 -11.40
C LYS A 409 -0.28 5.39 -10.26
N CYS A 410 -1.45 6.00 -10.17
CA CYS A 410 -2.45 5.71 -9.14
C CYS A 410 -3.39 4.55 -9.48
N ALA A 411 -3.53 4.18 -10.76
CA ALA A 411 -4.57 3.23 -11.19
C ALA A 411 -4.08 2.16 -12.18
N LEU A 412 -3.42 2.53 -13.27
CA LEU A 412 -3.06 1.57 -14.31
C LEU A 412 -1.84 0.72 -13.95
N ILE A 413 -0.73 1.35 -13.54
CA ILE A 413 0.49 0.65 -13.11
C ILE A 413 0.20 -0.37 -12.00
N PRO A 414 -0.50 -0.03 -10.90
CA PRO A 414 -0.82 -1.02 -9.87
C PRO A 414 -1.70 -2.18 -10.38
N ALA A 415 -2.63 -1.91 -11.31
CA ALA A 415 -3.39 -2.99 -11.96
C ALA A 415 -2.49 -3.90 -12.81
N GLU A 416 -1.56 -3.32 -13.58
CA GLU A 416 -0.63 -4.04 -14.46
C GLU A 416 0.30 -4.97 -13.66
N ILE A 417 0.84 -4.50 -12.52
CA ILE A 417 1.70 -5.28 -11.62
C ILE A 417 1.05 -6.61 -11.21
N LEU A 418 -0.26 -6.62 -10.97
CA LEU A 418 -1.00 -7.80 -10.53
C LEU A 418 -1.71 -8.56 -11.66
N SER A 419 -1.83 -7.97 -12.86
CA SER A 419 -2.69 -8.47 -13.94
C SER A 419 -2.33 -9.88 -14.46
N ALA A 420 -1.05 -10.25 -14.34
CA ALA A 420 -0.56 -11.58 -14.72
C ALA A 420 -1.06 -12.64 -13.74
N SER A 421 -0.91 -12.40 -12.43
CA SER A 421 -1.21 -13.35 -11.36
C SER A 421 -2.69 -13.38 -10.97
N THR A 422 -3.39 -12.26 -11.16
CA THR A 422 -4.72 -11.99 -10.63
C THR A 422 -5.62 -11.45 -11.76
N PRO A 423 -6.33 -12.33 -12.51
CA PRO A 423 -7.08 -11.92 -13.70
C PRO A 423 -8.11 -10.81 -13.49
N ALA A 424 -8.69 -10.71 -12.28
CA ALA A 424 -9.61 -9.63 -11.93
C ALA A 424 -8.99 -8.23 -12.08
N MET A 425 -7.67 -8.09 -11.91
CA MET A 425 -6.97 -6.81 -12.05
C MET A 425 -6.87 -6.33 -13.50
N ARG A 426 -7.03 -7.21 -14.50
CA ARG A 426 -7.02 -6.81 -15.93
C ARG A 426 -8.16 -5.86 -16.28
N ALA A 427 -9.28 -5.98 -15.56
CA ALA A 427 -10.45 -5.14 -15.75
C ALA A 427 -10.42 -3.85 -14.92
N LYS A 428 -9.38 -3.61 -14.11
CA LYS A 428 -9.24 -2.43 -13.25
C LYS A 428 -8.23 -1.43 -13.82
N GLY A 429 -8.22 -0.22 -13.26
CA GLY A 429 -7.25 0.83 -13.58
C GLY A 429 -7.43 1.47 -14.96
N ARG A 430 -8.62 1.32 -15.58
CA ARG A 430 -8.94 1.81 -16.93
C ARG A 430 -10.42 2.15 -17.08
N LEU A 431 -10.75 3.08 -17.98
CA LEU A 431 -12.13 3.40 -18.37
C LEU A 431 -12.43 2.91 -19.78
N GLN A 432 -12.79 1.63 -19.92
CA GLN A 432 -13.04 1.00 -21.22
C GLN A 432 -14.18 -0.01 -21.12
N ALA A 433 -14.87 -0.29 -22.24
CA ALA A 433 -15.95 -1.27 -22.26
C ALA A 433 -15.49 -2.64 -21.70
N GLY A 434 -16.26 -3.20 -20.77
CA GLY A 434 -15.95 -4.45 -20.07
C GLY A 434 -15.08 -4.30 -18.82
N ALA A 435 -14.45 -3.14 -18.60
CA ALA A 435 -13.74 -2.85 -17.35
C ALA A 435 -14.70 -2.78 -16.15
N ASP A 436 -14.18 -2.98 -14.95
CA ASP A 436 -14.92 -2.76 -13.72
C ASP A 436 -15.29 -1.28 -13.59
N ALA A 437 -16.51 -0.99 -13.17
CA ALA A 437 -16.96 0.38 -12.93
C ALA A 437 -16.47 0.88 -11.56
N ASP A 438 -15.15 0.92 -11.42
CA ASP A 438 -14.45 1.61 -10.33
C ASP A 438 -14.00 2.98 -10.85
N VAL A 439 -14.69 4.04 -10.45
CA VAL A 439 -14.53 5.39 -11.03
C VAL A 439 -14.42 6.42 -9.92
N VAL A 440 -13.43 7.31 -10.04
CA VAL A 440 -13.33 8.52 -9.21
C VAL A 440 -13.66 9.74 -10.05
N VAL A 441 -14.50 10.62 -9.50
CA VAL A 441 -14.85 11.91 -10.09
C VAL A 441 -14.47 13.00 -9.10
N PHE A 442 -13.59 13.90 -9.51
CA PHE A 442 -13.03 14.89 -8.59
C PHE A 442 -12.84 16.26 -9.24
N ASP A 443 -12.87 17.29 -8.40
CA ASP A 443 -12.55 18.66 -8.78
C ASP A 443 -11.03 18.83 -8.77
N PHE A 444 -10.43 18.98 -9.96
CA PHE A 444 -8.99 19.09 -10.10
C PHE A 444 -8.42 20.33 -9.39
N GLU A 445 -9.18 21.42 -9.31
CA GLU A 445 -8.72 22.68 -8.74
C GLU A 445 -8.71 22.66 -7.21
N THR A 446 -9.60 21.86 -6.59
CA THR A 446 -9.75 21.82 -5.12
C THR A 446 -9.25 20.53 -4.46
N LEU A 447 -8.94 19.47 -5.24
CA LEU A 447 -8.41 18.21 -4.69
C LEU A 447 -7.18 18.44 -3.79
N SER A 448 -7.22 17.97 -2.54
CA SER A 448 -6.12 18.14 -1.59
C SER A 448 -6.20 17.16 -0.42
N ASP A 449 -5.04 16.70 0.05
CA ASP A 449 -4.89 16.15 1.40
C ASP A 449 -5.14 17.24 2.46
N ARG A 450 -5.78 16.87 3.56
CA ARG A 450 -6.04 17.73 4.72
C ARG A 450 -5.42 17.23 6.02
N ALA A 451 -5.05 15.96 6.07
CA ALA A 451 -4.43 15.34 7.22
C ALA A 451 -3.03 15.92 7.44
N THR A 452 -2.73 16.29 8.68
CA THR A 452 -1.40 16.73 9.11
C THR A 452 -0.91 15.85 10.25
N PHE A 453 0.37 15.93 10.60
CA PHE A 453 0.91 15.20 11.76
C PHE A 453 0.30 15.60 13.10
N SER A 454 -0.47 16.70 13.17
CA SER A 454 -1.19 17.14 14.37
C SER A 454 -2.72 16.99 14.26
N ALA A 455 -3.23 16.63 13.09
CA ALA A 455 -4.65 16.41 12.83
C ALA A 455 -4.82 15.33 11.76
N MET A 456 -4.56 14.09 12.17
CA MET A 456 -4.30 12.96 11.28
C MET A 456 -5.56 12.35 10.65
N ASN A 457 -6.70 12.46 11.32
CA ASN A 457 -8.01 11.90 10.91
C ASN A 457 -8.84 12.82 10.00
N ARG A 458 -8.25 13.89 9.44
CA ARG A 458 -8.97 14.77 8.51
C ARG A 458 -9.06 14.10 7.13
N PRO A 459 -10.26 13.84 6.60
CA PRO A 459 -10.40 13.28 5.26
C PRO A 459 -9.88 14.28 4.22
N ALA A 460 -9.32 13.76 3.14
CA ALA A 460 -9.04 14.56 1.95
C ALA A 460 -10.32 15.20 1.38
N GLU A 461 -10.14 16.25 0.57
CA GLU A 461 -11.24 16.97 -0.08
C GLU A 461 -11.08 16.99 -1.60
N GLY A 462 -12.17 17.30 -2.31
CA GLY A 462 -12.21 17.43 -3.77
C GLY A 462 -12.72 16.20 -4.53
N VAL A 463 -12.78 15.01 -3.91
CA VAL A 463 -13.53 13.87 -4.46
C VAL A 463 -15.04 14.19 -4.38
N ARG A 464 -15.68 14.32 -5.54
CA ARG A 464 -17.09 14.70 -5.67
C ARG A 464 -17.99 13.48 -5.81
N HIS A 465 -17.57 12.50 -6.60
CA HIS A 465 -18.25 11.22 -6.69
C HIS A 465 -17.23 10.09 -6.71
N LEU A 466 -17.60 8.96 -6.11
CA LEU A 466 -16.81 7.74 -6.14
C LEU A 466 -17.76 6.57 -6.41
N VAL A 467 -17.43 5.74 -7.38
CA VAL A 467 -18.20 4.56 -7.76
C VAL A 467 -17.29 3.35 -7.57
N VAL A 468 -17.75 2.37 -6.80
CA VAL A 468 -17.03 1.11 -6.53
C VAL A 468 -17.88 -0.03 -7.04
N SER A 469 -17.34 -0.89 -7.91
CA SER A 469 -18.07 -2.00 -8.53
C SER A 469 -19.44 -1.57 -9.11
N GLY A 470 -19.49 -0.38 -9.71
CA GLY A 470 -20.67 0.25 -10.31
C GLY A 470 -21.72 0.81 -9.34
N GLN A 471 -21.46 0.79 -8.03
CA GLN A 471 -22.34 1.40 -7.04
C GLN A 471 -21.76 2.74 -6.57
N PRO A 472 -22.52 3.85 -6.62
CA PRO A 472 -22.11 5.11 -6.02
C PRO A 472 -21.87 4.93 -4.51
N LEU A 473 -20.70 5.37 -4.04
CA LEU A 473 -20.26 5.37 -2.66
C LEU A 473 -20.15 6.80 -2.10
N ILE A 474 -19.60 7.71 -2.89
CA ILE A 474 -19.63 9.16 -2.61
C ILE A 474 -20.49 9.81 -3.69
N ASN A 475 -21.42 10.66 -3.28
CA ASN A 475 -22.20 11.49 -4.19
C ASN A 475 -22.23 12.95 -3.69
N ASP A 476 -21.81 13.88 -4.54
CA ASP A 476 -21.70 15.31 -4.20
C ASP A 476 -20.86 15.58 -2.94
N GLY A 477 -19.78 14.82 -2.77
CA GLY A 477 -18.90 14.89 -1.60
C GLY A 477 -19.48 14.25 -0.32
N VAL A 478 -20.67 13.65 -0.40
CA VAL A 478 -21.31 12.97 0.73
C VAL A 478 -21.14 11.46 0.61
N LEU A 479 -20.58 10.84 1.65
CA LEU A 479 -20.41 9.40 1.75
C LEU A 479 -21.72 8.71 2.11
N ASP A 480 -22.08 7.65 1.40
CA ASP A 480 -23.08 6.68 1.85
C ASP A 480 -22.44 5.74 2.89
N VAL A 481 -22.70 6.01 4.16
CA VAL A 481 -22.16 5.24 5.29
C VAL A 481 -22.68 3.79 5.35
N ALA A 482 -23.82 3.48 4.71
CA ALA A 482 -24.43 2.16 4.67
C ALA A 482 -23.90 1.30 3.51
N ALA A 483 -23.40 1.92 2.45
CA ALA A 483 -22.90 1.22 1.27
C ALA A 483 -21.73 0.27 1.60
N ARG A 484 -21.79 -0.95 1.05
CA ARG A 484 -20.73 -1.98 1.12
C ARG A 484 -20.47 -2.60 -0.27
N PRO A 485 -20.08 -1.80 -1.27
CA PRO A 485 -19.97 -2.28 -2.65
C PRO A 485 -18.71 -3.09 -2.94
N GLY A 486 -17.73 -3.07 -2.03
CA GLY A 486 -16.42 -3.68 -2.21
C GLY A 486 -16.48 -5.17 -2.52
N ARG A 487 -15.67 -5.59 -3.50
CA ARG A 487 -15.54 -6.99 -3.93
C ARG A 487 -14.15 -7.55 -3.63
N PRO A 488 -14.03 -8.86 -3.35
CA PRO A 488 -12.73 -9.48 -3.14
C PRO A 488 -11.93 -9.53 -4.45
N VAL A 489 -10.69 -9.06 -4.39
CA VAL A 489 -9.64 -9.29 -5.39
C VAL A 489 -8.81 -10.47 -4.89
N ARG A 490 -8.93 -11.62 -5.56
CA ARG A 490 -8.22 -12.86 -5.19
C ARG A 490 -7.91 -13.71 -6.40
N ARG A 491 -6.92 -14.60 -6.27
CA ARG A 491 -6.64 -15.65 -7.26
C ARG A 491 -7.77 -16.70 -7.26
N PRO A 492 -7.93 -17.47 -8.35
CA PRO A 492 -8.76 -18.68 -8.33
C PRO A 492 -8.31 -19.62 -7.20
N VAL A 493 -9.26 -20.08 -6.39
CA VAL A 493 -8.99 -20.99 -5.28
C VAL A 493 -8.84 -22.41 -5.83
N ALA A 494 -7.80 -23.14 -5.42
CA ALA A 494 -7.62 -24.52 -5.86
C ALA A 494 -8.73 -25.42 -5.26
N GLY A 495 -9.51 -26.07 -6.13
CA GLY A 495 -10.60 -26.99 -5.72
C GLY A 495 -11.97 -26.34 -5.48
N GLY A 496 -12.18 -25.10 -5.93
CA GLY A 496 -13.47 -24.39 -5.92
C GLY A 496 -14.14 -24.29 -7.29
#